data_AF-A0A388TLW7-F1
#
_entry.id   AF-A0A388TLW7-F1
#
_cell.length_a   1.000
_cell.length_b   1.000
_cell.length_c   1.000
_cell.angle_alpha   90.00
_cell.angle_beta   90.00
_cell.angle_gamma   90.00
#
_symmetry.space_group_name_H-M   'P 1'
#
loop_
_entity.id
_entity.type
_entity.pdbx_description
1 polymer ?
#
loop_
_entity_poly.entity_id
_entity_poly.type
_entity_poly.pdbx_seq_one_letter_code
_entity_poly.pdbx_strand_id
1 'polypeptide(L)'
;MTVFALDSNIVSYFLRNDKKIKERIVQEINDGNEIVIPPIVYFEVKRGLLAINAPQKSAAFEMLCDNLEIGIIEKNMLDIAAQQYAELRKKGKTADDADLLIAAYCICNNFTLVTNNIKHFDCITGLDVVNWM
;
A
#
# COMPACT_ATOMS: atom_id res chain seq x y z
N MET A 1 6.16 -1.66 18.03
CA MET A 1 5.24 -2.41 17.17
C MET A 1 4.84 -1.48 16.06
N THR A 2 5.27 -1.77 14.84
CA THR A 2 5.02 -0.96 13.65
C THR A 2 3.98 -1.66 12.79
N VAL A 3 3.14 -0.88 12.11
CA VAL A 3 2.20 -1.41 11.13
C VAL A 3 2.69 -1.02 9.74
N PHE A 4 2.87 -2.03 8.89
CA PHE A 4 3.34 -1.86 7.51
C PHE A 4 2.19 -1.98 6.53
N ALA A 5 1.96 -0.94 5.75
CA ALA A 5 0.97 -0.91 4.69
C ALA A 5 1.63 -1.26 3.34
N LEU A 6 1.16 -2.31 2.67
CA LEU A 6 1.76 -2.75 1.40
C LEU A 6 1.24 -1.95 0.21
N ASP A 7 2.12 -1.36 -0.59
CA ASP A 7 1.79 -0.81 -1.91
C ASP A 7 1.47 -1.92 -2.92
N SER A 8 0.76 -1.58 -4.00
CA SER A 8 0.37 -2.50 -5.09
C SER A 8 1.57 -3.19 -5.74
N ASN A 9 2.72 -2.52 -5.84
CA ASN A 9 3.94 -3.12 -6.37
C ASN A 9 4.48 -4.25 -5.47
N ILE A 10 4.41 -4.10 -4.14
CA ILE A 10 4.88 -5.11 -3.18
C ILE A 10 3.95 -6.33 -3.21
N VAL A 11 2.64 -6.09 -3.26
CA VAL A 11 1.67 -7.18 -3.45
C VAL A 11 1.93 -7.92 -4.77
N SER A 12 2.22 -7.19 -5.85
CA SER A 12 2.58 -7.79 -7.15
C SER A 12 3.83 -8.67 -7.08
N TYR A 13 4.87 -8.24 -6.35
CA TYR A 13 6.07 -9.07 -6.11
C TYR A 13 5.75 -10.33 -5.31
N PHE A 14 4.96 -10.21 -4.25
CA PHE A 14 4.50 -11.37 -3.47
C PHE A 14 3.77 -12.40 -4.34
N LEU A 15 2.83 -11.95 -5.19
CA LEU A 15 2.06 -12.79 -6.11
C LEU A 15 2.91 -13.42 -7.22
N ARG A 16 4.12 -12.90 -7.46
CA ARG A 16 5.11 -13.48 -8.38
C ARG A 16 6.06 -14.46 -7.69
N ASN A 17 5.79 -14.83 -6.44
CA ASN A 17 6.66 -15.67 -5.61
C ASN A 17 8.06 -15.06 -5.40
N ASP A 18 8.16 -13.73 -5.30
CA ASP A 18 9.42 -13.08 -4.92
C ASP A 18 9.84 -13.53 -3.50
N LYS A 19 11.01 -14.16 -3.39
CA LYS A 19 11.50 -14.73 -2.14
C LYS A 19 11.82 -13.66 -1.10
N LYS A 20 12.41 -12.54 -1.53
CA LYS A 20 12.84 -11.46 -0.64
C LYS A 20 11.64 -10.83 0.04
N ILE A 21 10.58 -10.55 -0.71
CA ILE A 21 9.34 -9.99 -0.15
C ILE A 21 8.65 -10.99 0.78
N LYS A 22 8.59 -12.28 0.43
CA LYS A 22 7.98 -13.31 1.30
C LYS A 22 8.73 -13.46 2.61
N GLU A 23 10.04 -13.59 2.55
CA GLU A 23 10.91 -13.69 3.73
C GLU A 23 10.78 -12.44 4.60
N ARG A 24 10.72 -11.25 3.98
CA ARG A 24 10.55 -10.00 4.73
C ARG A 24 9.21 -9.92 5.44
N ILE A 25 8.11 -10.27 4.77
CA ILE A 25 6.77 -10.32 5.38
C ILE A 25 6.76 -11.25 6.61
N VAL A 26 7.31 -12.46 6.46
CA VAL A 26 7.38 -13.43 7.56
C VAL A 26 8.25 -12.90 8.70
N GLN A 27 9.38 -12.27 8.39
CA GLN A 27 10.28 -11.68 9.38
C GLN A 27 9.56 -10.59 10.19
N GLU A 28 8.91 -9.62 9.55
CA GLU A 28 8.23 -8.52 10.24
C GLU A 28 7.11 -9.04 11.16
N ILE A 29 6.35 -10.05 10.71
CA ILE A 29 5.33 -10.70 11.55
C ILE A 29 5.97 -11.38 12.77
N ASN A 30 7.10 -12.09 12.59
CA ASN A 30 7.82 -12.73 13.70
C ASN A 30 8.43 -11.73 14.68
N ASP A 31 8.83 -10.55 14.18
CA ASP A 31 9.33 -9.43 15.00
C ASP A 31 8.18 -8.70 15.73
N GLY A 32 6.93 -9.15 15.55
CA GLY A 32 5.74 -8.65 16.22
C GLY A 32 5.14 -7.42 15.54
N ASN A 33 5.52 -7.11 14.31
CA ASN A 33 4.90 -6.04 13.51
C ASN A 33 3.67 -6.55 12.77
N GLU A 34 2.77 -5.64 12.43
CA GLU A 34 1.56 -5.95 11.68
C GLU A 34 1.72 -5.56 10.21
N ILE A 35 1.01 -6.27 9.34
CA ILE A 35 1.02 -6.00 7.90
C ILE A 35 -0.42 -5.88 7.43
N VAL A 36 -0.71 -4.80 6.72
CA VAL A 36 -2.04 -4.47 6.25
C VAL A 36 -2.04 -4.17 4.74
N ILE A 37 -3.21 -4.34 4.14
CA ILE A 37 -3.46 -3.98 2.74
C ILE A 37 -4.33 -2.72 2.73
N PRO A 38 -3.83 -1.58 2.22
CA PRO A 38 -4.67 -0.40 2.00
C PRO A 38 -5.90 -0.75 1.13
N PRO A 39 -7.08 -0.17 1.40
CA PRO A 39 -8.31 -0.47 0.64
C PRO A 39 -8.15 -0.19 -0.87
N ILE A 40 -7.41 0.86 -1.22
CA ILE A 40 -7.14 1.22 -2.61
C ILE A 40 -6.22 0.19 -3.27
N VAL A 41 -5.20 -0.30 -2.57
CA VAL A 41 -4.31 -1.36 -3.08
C VAL A 41 -5.09 -2.65 -3.31
N TYR A 42 -6.00 -3.01 -2.40
CA TYR A 42 -6.89 -4.16 -2.62
C TYR A 42 -7.67 -4.02 -3.93
N PHE A 43 -8.31 -2.87 -4.14
CA PHE A 43 -9.04 -2.57 -5.36
C PHE A 43 -8.15 -2.66 -6.62
N GLU A 44 -6.96 -2.07 -6.60
CA GLU A 44 -6.03 -2.06 -7.72
C GLU A 44 -5.53 -3.46 -8.11
N VAL A 45 -5.17 -4.27 -7.12
CA VAL A 45 -4.71 -5.63 -7.37
C VAL A 45 -5.85 -6.50 -7.86
N LYS A 46 -7.02 -6.46 -7.19
CA LYS A 46 -8.19 -7.24 -7.58
C LYS A 46 -8.65 -6.91 -9.00
N ARG A 47 -8.79 -5.62 -9.35
CA ARG A 47 -9.22 -5.20 -10.70
C ARG A 47 -8.20 -5.63 -11.76
N GLY A 48 -6.91 -5.55 -11.46
CA GLY A 48 -5.84 -5.96 -12.38
C GLY A 48 -5.89 -7.46 -12.68
N LEU A 49 -6.07 -8.28 -11.64
CA LEU A 49 -6.18 -9.74 -11.77
C LEU A 49 -7.42 -10.17 -12.55
N LEU A 50 -8.55 -9.50 -12.34
CA LEU A 50 -9.78 -9.73 -13.10
C LEU A 50 -9.61 -9.36 -14.57
N ALA A 51 -8.99 -8.22 -14.87
CA ALA A 51 -8.80 -7.74 -16.24
C ALA A 51 -7.96 -8.68 -17.12
N ILE A 52 -6.96 -9.35 -16.53
CA ILE A 52 -6.08 -10.29 -17.25
C ILE A 52 -6.51 -11.76 -17.14
N ASN A 53 -7.63 -12.05 -16.45
CA ASN A 53 -8.13 -13.39 -16.18
C ASN A 53 -7.03 -14.36 -15.65
N ALA A 54 -6.43 -14.03 -14.50
CA ALA A 54 -5.34 -14.81 -13.89
C ALA A 54 -5.79 -15.63 -12.66
N PRO A 55 -6.49 -16.76 -12.81
CA PRO A 55 -7.16 -17.46 -11.72
C PRO A 55 -6.19 -17.93 -10.61
N GLN A 56 -4.99 -18.38 -10.97
CA GLN A 56 -3.98 -18.81 -9.99
C GLN A 56 -3.51 -17.65 -9.11
N LYS A 57 -3.26 -16.47 -9.70
CA LYS A 57 -2.86 -15.28 -8.96
C LYS A 57 -4.02 -14.69 -8.16
N SER A 58 -5.24 -14.77 -8.68
CA SER A 58 -6.45 -14.41 -7.93
C SER A 58 -6.59 -15.26 -6.67
N ALA A 59 -6.46 -16.58 -6.76
CA ALA A 59 -6.51 -17.46 -5.60
C ALA A 59 -5.40 -17.13 -4.58
N ALA A 60 -4.17 -16.89 -5.04
CA ALA A 60 -3.08 -16.49 -4.17
C ALA A 60 -3.31 -15.12 -3.50
N PHE A 61 -3.96 -14.18 -4.20
CA PHE A 61 -4.31 -12.87 -3.64
C PHE A 61 -5.42 -12.97 -2.60
N GLU A 62 -6.47 -13.76 -2.84
CA GLU A 62 -7.51 -13.98 -1.81
C GLU A 62 -6.91 -14.63 -0.57
N MET A 63 -6.04 -15.63 -0.72
CA MET A 63 -5.35 -16.24 0.42
C MET A 63 -4.51 -15.23 1.20
N LEU A 64 -3.85 -14.27 0.52
CA LEU A 64 -3.13 -13.19 1.21
C LEU A 64 -4.10 -12.31 2.00
N CYS A 65 -5.21 -11.91 1.39
CA CYS A 65 -6.25 -11.09 2.00
C CYS A 65 -6.96 -11.77 3.17
N ASP A 66 -7.07 -13.10 3.18
CA ASP A 66 -7.64 -13.85 4.31
C ASP A 66 -6.72 -13.85 5.54
N ASN A 67 -5.43 -13.57 5.37
CA ASN A 67 -4.43 -13.59 6.43
C ASN A 67 -3.98 -12.19 6.88
N LEU A 68 -4.31 -11.14 6.14
CA LEU A 68 -3.93 -9.76 6.43
C LEU A 68 -5.17 -8.88 6.61
N GLU A 69 -5.08 -7.87 7.48
CA GLU A 69 -6.15 -6.88 7.58
C GLU A 69 -6.24 -6.04 6.30
N ILE A 70 -7.46 -5.89 5.78
CA ILE A 70 -7.77 -4.94 4.72
C ILE A 70 -8.31 -3.67 5.38
N GLY A 71 -7.64 -2.55 5.14
CA GLY A 71 -8.06 -1.27 5.69
C GLY A 71 -9.42 -0.81 5.19
N ILE A 72 -10.03 0.11 5.95
CA ILE A 72 -11.29 0.76 5.58
C ILE A 72 -11.07 2.20 5.11
N ILE A 73 -11.96 2.69 4.25
CA ILE A 73 -11.95 4.11 3.86
C ILE A 73 -12.78 4.89 4.87
N GLU A 74 -12.14 5.85 5.51
CA GLU A 74 -12.77 6.79 6.44
C GLU A 74 -12.76 8.22 5.89
N LYS A 75 -13.67 9.07 6.38
CA LYS A 75 -13.81 10.44 5.87
C LYS A 75 -12.55 11.29 6.14
N ASN A 76 -11.96 11.18 7.32
CA ASN A 76 -10.71 11.84 7.70
C ASN A 76 -9.55 11.53 6.74
N MET A 77 -9.43 10.28 6.28
CA MET A 77 -8.45 9.86 5.27
C MET A 77 -8.68 10.61 3.95
N LEU A 78 -9.93 10.79 3.52
CA LEU A 78 -10.25 11.54 2.31
C LEU A 78 -9.90 13.03 2.45
N ASP A 79 -10.15 13.62 3.62
CA ASP A 79 -9.79 15.00 3.93
C ASP A 79 -8.26 15.19 3.90
N ILE A 80 -7.48 14.22 4.42
CA ILE A 80 -6.01 14.21 4.34
C ILE A 80 -5.54 14.14 2.88
N ALA A 81 -6.12 13.25 2.07
CA ALA A 81 -5.77 13.13 0.65
C ALA A 81 -6.01 14.45 -0.11
N ALA A 82 -7.16 15.09 0.11
CA ALA A 82 -7.50 16.38 -0.50
C ALA A 82 -6.53 17.50 -0.08
N GLN A 83 -6.11 17.51 1.19
CA GLN A 83 -5.13 18.47 1.71
C GLN A 83 -3.75 18.27 1.05
N GLN A 84 -3.27 17.03 0.97
CA GLN A 84 -2.00 16.70 0.31
C GLN A 84 -2.02 17.12 -1.17
N TYR A 85 -3.10 16.83 -1.88
CA TYR A 85 -3.29 17.29 -3.27
C TYR A 85 -3.17 18.82 -3.39
N ALA A 86 -3.87 19.57 -2.54
CA ALA A 86 -3.83 21.04 -2.57
C ALA A 86 -2.43 21.59 -2.29
N GLU A 87 -1.69 20.98 -1.36
CA GLU A 87 -0.31 21.36 -1.04
C GLU A 87 0.67 21.06 -2.18
N LEU A 88 0.57 19.89 -2.78
CA LEU A 88 1.37 19.53 -3.95
C LEU A 88 1.12 20.50 -5.09
N ARG A 89 -0.15 20.83 -5.35
CA ARG A 89 -0.53 21.74 -6.43
C ARG A 89 0.04 23.15 -6.23
N LYS A 90 0.02 23.66 -5.00
CA LYS A 90 0.66 24.94 -4.63
C LYS A 90 2.17 24.93 -4.89
N LYS A 91 2.82 23.78 -4.75
CA LYS A 91 4.26 23.57 -5.00
C LYS A 91 4.57 23.23 -6.47
N GLY A 92 3.59 23.27 -7.37
CA GLY A 92 3.76 22.90 -8.78
C GLY A 92 4.02 21.41 -9.01
N LYS A 93 3.69 20.56 -8.03
CA LYS A 93 3.81 19.10 -8.10
C LYS A 93 2.43 18.46 -8.29
N THR A 94 2.43 17.22 -8.75
CA THR A 94 1.23 16.37 -8.89
C THR A 94 1.57 14.96 -8.43
N ALA A 95 0.58 14.28 -7.86
CA ALA A 95 0.62 12.86 -7.55
C ALA A 95 -0.68 12.24 -8.07
N ASP A 96 -0.65 10.95 -8.39
CA ASP A 96 -1.86 10.23 -8.83
C ASP A 96 -2.84 10.09 -7.66
N ASP A 97 -4.14 10.07 -7.94
CA ASP A 97 -5.18 9.96 -6.91
C ASP A 97 -5.02 8.68 -6.07
N ALA A 98 -4.59 7.58 -6.70
CA ALA A 98 -4.32 6.32 -5.99
C ALA A 98 -3.18 6.48 -4.97
N ASP A 99 -2.05 7.08 -5.38
CA ASP A 99 -0.90 7.33 -4.49
C ASP A 99 -1.29 8.26 -3.34
N LEU A 100 -2.10 9.30 -3.61
CA LEU A 100 -2.63 10.21 -2.59
C LEU A 100 -3.50 9.49 -1.57
N LEU A 101 -4.41 8.61 -2.02
CA LEU A 101 -5.27 7.87 -1.13
C LEU A 101 -4.47 6.82 -0.32
N ILE A 102 -3.54 6.10 -0.94
CA ILE A 102 -2.66 5.14 -0.23
C ILE A 102 -1.86 5.86 0.85
N ALA A 103 -1.26 7.00 0.51
CA ALA A 103 -0.51 7.80 1.46
C ALA A 103 -1.40 8.34 2.59
N ALA A 104 -2.58 8.85 2.25
CA ALA A 104 -3.52 9.36 3.25
C ALA A 104 -4.00 8.27 4.21
N TYR A 105 -4.20 7.04 3.73
CA TYR A 105 -4.50 5.89 4.59
C TYR A 105 -3.37 5.65 5.60
N CYS A 106 -2.12 5.69 5.14
CA CYS A 106 -0.96 5.47 6.00
C CYS A 106 -0.81 6.61 7.03
N ILE A 107 -0.93 7.87 6.59
CA ILE A 107 -0.83 9.05 7.46
C ILE A 107 -1.94 9.03 8.52
N CYS A 108 -3.18 8.74 8.11
CA CYS A 108 -4.34 8.72 9.00
C CYS A 108 -4.19 7.72 10.14
N ASN A 109 -3.53 6.58 9.87
CA ASN A 109 -3.36 5.49 10.82
C ASN A 109 -1.95 5.43 11.44
N ASN A 110 -1.06 6.36 11.09
CA ASN A 110 0.35 6.37 11.49
C ASN A 110 1.08 5.06 11.12
N PHE A 111 0.85 4.58 9.88
CA PHE A 111 1.46 3.38 9.32
C PHE A 111 2.65 3.72 8.43
N THR A 112 3.60 2.78 8.31
CA THR A 112 4.73 2.89 7.40
C THR A 112 4.38 2.25 6.06
N LEU A 113 4.43 3.02 4.98
CA LEU A 113 4.21 2.52 3.63
C LEU A 113 5.42 1.71 3.15
N VAL A 114 5.17 0.50 2.67
CA VAL A 114 6.17 -0.33 1.99
C VAL A 114 5.98 -0.21 0.50
N THR A 115 6.96 0.34 -0.21
CA THR A 115 6.91 0.49 -1.67
C THR A 115 8.30 0.41 -2.29
N ASN A 116 8.37 -0.11 -3.52
CA ASN A 116 9.55 -0.01 -4.36
C ASN A 116 9.61 1.31 -5.17
N ASN A 117 8.56 2.13 -5.14
CA ASN A 117 8.42 3.36 -5.94
C ASN A 117 8.53 4.62 -5.07
N ILE A 118 9.56 4.71 -4.22
CA ILE A 118 9.74 5.80 -3.23
C ILE A 118 9.51 7.20 -3.85
N LYS A 119 9.98 7.42 -5.10
CA LYS A 119 9.84 8.69 -5.83
C LYS A 119 8.41 9.19 -6.00
N HIS A 120 7.43 8.30 -6.04
CA HIS A 120 6.01 8.69 -6.13
C HIS A 120 5.54 9.37 -4.83
N PHE A 121 6.13 8.96 -3.71
CA PHE A 121 5.73 9.34 -2.36
C PHE A 121 6.63 10.43 -1.75
N ASP A 122 7.82 10.69 -2.33
CA ASP A 122 8.79 11.72 -1.88
C ASP A 122 8.20 13.13 -1.69
N CYS A 123 7.12 13.44 -2.41
CA CYS A 123 6.50 14.76 -2.36
C CYS A 123 5.43 14.88 -1.25
N ILE A 124 5.01 13.77 -0.66
CA ILE A 124 3.93 13.71 0.33
C ILE A 124 4.50 13.95 1.72
N THR A 125 3.91 14.90 2.43
CA THR A 125 4.45 15.31 3.75
C THR A 125 3.83 14.46 4.86
N GLY A 126 4.67 13.98 5.78
CA GLY A 126 4.22 13.21 6.96
C GLY A 126 4.00 11.72 6.70
N LEU A 127 4.47 11.20 5.57
CA LEU A 127 4.39 9.78 5.23
C LEU A 127 5.73 9.10 5.51
N ASP A 128 5.71 8.06 6.35
CA ASP A 128 6.85 7.18 6.53
C ASP A 128 6.88 6.12 5.41
N VAL A 129 8.03 5.98 4.75
CA VAL A 129 8.21 5.09 3.61
C VAL A 129 9.45 4.22 3.81
N VAL A 130 9.31 2.92 3.54
CA VAL A 130 10.43 1.97 3.49
C VAL A 130 10.41 1.19 2.18
N ASN A 131 11.60 0.84 1.70
CA ASN A 131 11.76 -0.03 0.55
C ASN A 131 12.31 -1.38 1.00
N TRP A 132 11.61 -2.45 0.64
CA TRP A 132 12.01 -3.83 0.92
C TRP A 132 12.69 -4.52 -0.27
N MET A 133 12.83 -3.84 -1.41
CA MET A 133 13.50 -4.34 -2.62
C MET A 133 14.97 -3.98 -2.69
#